data_AF-A0A5D3E774-F1
#
_entry.id   AF-A0A5D3E774-F1
#
_cell.length_a   1.000
_cell.length_b   1.000
_cell.length_c   1.000
_cell.angle_alpha   90.00
_cell.angle_beta   90.00
_cell.angle_gamma   90.00
#
_symmetry.space_group_name_H-M   'P 1'
#
loop_
_entity.id
_entity.type
_entity.pdbx_description
1 polymer ?
#
loop_
_entity_poly.entity_id
_entity_poly.type
_entity_poly.pdbx_seq_one_letter_code
_entity_poly.pdbx_strand_id
1 'polypeptide(L)'
;MLVNGLEKAEIKCHKGNAGLFYWANMRHLLGGNTFESEMELWRKILLEVRLNVSLGQSCHCSEPGWFRVCFANMFKPTLDLAMQRLKAFVVNYSTTITVTSPHMRPWNTSSIMTVATIPSNQLDAKRKSVAKWVCRLSVQDRVSEPHD
;
A
#
# COMPACT_ATOMS: atom_id res chain seq x y z
N MET A 1 0.38 -10.47 -19.71
CA MET A 1 0.49 -9.02 -19.45
C MET A 1 0.43 -8.75 -17.95
N LEU A 2 0.88 -7.58 -17.53
CA LEU A 2 1.01 -7.13 -16.15
C LEU A 2 -0.29 -7.16 -15.33
N VAL A 3 -1.42 -6.84 -15.96
CA VAL A 3 -2.77 -6.94 -15.37
C VAL A 3 -3.08 -8.37 -14.95
N ASN A 4 -2.73 -9.37 -15.77
CA ASN A 4 -2.89 -10.79 -15.39
C ASN A 4 -2.05 -11.16 -14.15
N GLY A 5 -0.97 -10.44 -13.87
CA GLY A 5 -0.18 -10.62 -12.65
C GLY A 5 -0.90 -10.09 -11.41
N LEU A 6 -1.59 -8.95 -11.53
CA LEU A 6 -2.41 -8.34 -10.47
C LEU A 6 -3.67 -9.17 -10.19
N GLU A 7 -4.35 -9.64 -11.24
CA GLU A 7 -5.50 -10.54 -11.11
C GLU A 7 -5.14 -11.85 -10.42
N LYS A 8 -3.97 -12.42 -10.75
CA LYS A 8 -3.40 -13.60 -10.05
C LYS A 8 -2.99 -13.32 -8.60
N ALA A 9 -2.93 -12.05 -8.20
CA ALA A 9 -2.71 -11.60 -6.84
C ALA A 9 -4.02 -11.13 -6.18
N GLU A 10 -5.18 -11.44 -6.77
CA GLU A 10 -6.52 -11.04 -6.29
C GLU A 10 -6.76 -9.53 -6.21
N ILE A 11 -5.87 -8.74 -6.82
CA ILE A 11 -6.03 -7.29 -6.95
C ILE A 11 -6.81 -7.02 -8.22
N LYS A 12 -8.07 -6.61 -8.05
CA LYS A 12 -8.90 -6.13 -9.17
C LYS A 12 -8.35 -4.80 -9.66
N CYS A 13 -8.21 -4.63 -10.97
CA CYS A 13 -7.82 -3.36 -11.56
C CYS A 13 -8.97 -2.76 -12.37
N HIS A 14 -9.10 -1.43 -12.37
CA HIS A 14 -9.99 -0.75 -13.30
C HIS A 14 -9.52 -1.02 -14.73
N LYS A 15 -10.47 -1.32 -15.63
CA LYS A 15 -10.17 -1.60 -17.03
C LYS A 15 -9.82 -0.30 -17.75
N GLY A 16 -8.56 0.08 -17.71
CA GLY A 16 -7.99 1.15 -18.54
C GLY A 16 -7.62 0.65 -19.93
N ASN A 17 -7.71 1.52 -20.92
CA ASN A 17 -7.27 1.29 -22.31
C ASN A 17 -6.04 2.12 -22.70
N ALA A 18 -5.54 2.97 -21.79
CA ALA A 18 -4.40 3.85 -21.98
C ALA A 18 -3.72 4.14 -20.62
N GLY A 19 -2.56 4.80 -20.67
CA GLY A 19 -1.89 5.36 -19.48
C GLY A 19 -0.59 4.67 -19.09
N LEU A 20 0.03 5.23 -18.06
CA LEU A 20 1.37 4.88 -17.55
C LEU A 20 1.30 4.22 -16.15
N PHE A 21 0.08 3.92 -15.70
CA PHE A 21 -0.26 3.34 -14.41
C PHE A 21 -1.55 2.51 -14.51
N TYR A 22 -1.79 1.66 -13.51
CA TYR A 22 -3.11 1.04 -13.30
C TYR A 22 -3.74 1.55 -12.01
N TRP A 23 -5.07 1.53 -12.02
CA TRP A 23 -5.90 1.88 -10.87
C TRP A 23 -6.35 0.59 -10.18
N ALA A 24 -5.67 0.25 -9.10
CA ALA A 24 -5.84 -1.01 -8.37
C ALA A 24 -6.84 -0.85 -7.22
N ASN A 25 -7.81 -1.76 -7.14
CA ASN A 25 -8.74 -1.89 -6.03
C ASN A 25 -8.22 -2.92 -5.03
N MET A 26 -7.80 -2.43 -3.87
CA MET A 26 -7.34 -3.21 -2.72
C MET A 26 -8.27 -3.05 -1.51
N ARG A 27 -9.55 -2.67 -1.74
CA ARG A 27 -10.53 -2.45 -0.66
C ARG A 27 -10.69 -3.68 0.25
N HIS A 28 -10.54 -4.88 -0.31
CA HIS A 28 -10.61 -6.15 0.44
C HIS A 28 -9.47 -6.34 1.46
N LEU A 29 -8.39 -5.56 1.37
CA LEU A 29 -7.27 -5.59 2.31
C LEU A 29 -7.38 -4.52 3.40
N LEU A 30 -8.40 -3.67 3.36
CA LEU A 30 -8.61 -2.66 4.38
C LEU A 30 -9.21 -3.29 5.64
N GLY A 31 -8.77 -2.83 6.82
CA GLY A 31 -9.40 -3.19 8.09
C GLY A 31 -10.80 -2.58 8.27
N GLY A 32 -11.09 -1.48 7.56
CA GLY A 32 -12.40 -0.86 7.44
C GLY A 32 -12.48 0.01 6.19
N ASN A 33 -13.69 0.37 5.75
CA ASN A 33 -13.89 1.20 4.56
C ASN A 33 -13.65 2.70 4.86
N THR A 34 -12.43 3.04 5.30
CA THR A 34 -12.05 4.42 5.67
C THR A 34 -10.68 4.82 5.09
N PHE A 35 -10.42 6.12 4.98
CA PHE A 35 -9.13 6.62 4.49
C PHE A 35 -7.97 6.38 5.47
N GLU A 36 -8.24 6.27 6.77
CA GLU A 36 -7.25 5.86 7.77
C GLU A 36 -6.77 4.45 7.50
N SER A 37 -7.69 3.52 7.18
CA SER A 37 -7.36 2.15 6.78
C SER A 37 -6.58 2.11 5.47
N GLU A 38 -6.92 2.98 4.50
CA GLU A 38 -6.14 3.13 3.25
C GLU A 38 -4.70 3.56 3.54
N MET A 39 -4.53 4.54 4.44
CA MET A 39 -3.22 5.04 4.83
C MET A 39 -2.41 4.01 5.61
N GLU A 40 -3.05 3.19 6.45
CA GLU A 40 -2.39 2.08 7.13
C GLU A 40 -1.89 1.03 6.13
N LEU A 41 -2.76 0.58 5.22
CA LEU A 41 -2.39 -0.36 4.16
C LEU A 41 -1.23 0.19 3.30
N TRP A 42 -1.31 1.45 2.91
CA TRP A 42 -0.25 2.13 2.17
C TRP A 42 1.10 2.09 2.89
N ARG A 43 1.13 2.35 4.21
CA ARG A 43 2.36 2.28 5.00
C ARG A 43 2.96 0.87 4.99
N LYS A 44 2.13 -0.17 5.09
CA LYS A 44 2.59 -1.57 5.00
C LYS A 44 3.17 -1.87 3.63
N ILE A 45 2.49 -1.48 2.56
CA ILE A 45 2.99 -1.62 1.18
C ILE A 45 4.35 -0.90 1.01
N LEU A 46 4.47 0.33 1.50
CA LEU A 46 5.71 1.09 1.38
C LEU A 46 6.86 0.48 2.18
N LEU A 47 6.60 0.05 3.42
CA LEU A 47 7.66 -0.34 4.36
C LEU A 47 8.00 -1.82 4.29
N GLU A 48 7.03 -2.70 4.10
CA GLU A 48 7.19 -4.15 4.06
C GLU A 48 7.42 -4.64 2.64
N VAL A 49 6.56 -4.22 1.69
CA VAL A 49 6.64 -4.62 0.27
C VAL A 49 7.72 -3.85 -0.49
N ARG A 50 8.16 -2.70 0.07
CA ARG A 50 9.13 -1.78 -0.55
C ARG A 50 8.65 -1.25 -1.90
N LEU A 51 7.33 -1.02 -2.00
CA LEU A 51 6.69 -0.53 -3.21
C LEU A 51 6.11 0.86 -2.94
N ASN A 52 6.54 1.86 -3.72
CA ASN A 52 5.93 3.18 -3.66
C ASN A 52 4.73 3.24 -4.62
N VAL A 53 3.54 3.47 -4.07
CA VAL A 53 2.29 3.61 -4.80
C VAL A 53 1.57 4.87 -4.33
N SER A 54 0.76 5.50 -5.19
CA SER A 54 -0.04 6.66 -4.78
C SER A 54 -1.38 6.17 -4.20
N LEU A 55 -1.79 6.74 -3.07
CA LEU A 55 -3.10 6.46 -2.47
C LEU A 55 -4.24 7.07 -3.30
N GLY A 56 -5.42 6.46 -3.22
CA GLY A 56 -6.64 6.93 -3.86
C GLY A 56 -7.02 8.33 -3.38
N GLN A 57 -6.90 8.57 -2.08
CA GLN A 57 -7.15 9.87 -1.45
C GLN A 57 -6.26 10.98 -2.03
N SER A 58 -4.98 10.66 -2.32
CA SER A 58 -4.08 11.60 -2.99
C SER A 58 -4.51 11.90 -4.42
N CYS A 59 -5.41 11.15 -5.04
CA CYS A 59 -5.98 11.50 -6.34
C CYS A 59 -7.42 12.02 -6.24
N HIS A 60 -7.85 12.47 -5.06
CA HIS A 60 -9.22 12.92 -4.78
C HIS A 60 -10.27 11.83 -5.04
N CYS A 61 -9.90 10.55 -4.90
CA CYS A 61 -10.87 9.47 -4.97
C CYS A 61 -11.87 9.60 -3.82
N SER A 62 -13.16 9.53 -4.13
CA SER A 62 -14.24 9.63 -3.16
C SER A 62 -14.38 8.38 -2.27
N GLU A 63 -13.78 7.26 -2.69
CA GLU A 63 -13.84 6.01 -1.96
C GLU A 63 -12.44 5.52 -1.56
N PRO A 64 -12.28 4.93 -0.36
CA PRO A 64 -11.01 4.36 0.04
C PRO A 64 -10.74 3.00 -0.60
N GLY A 65 -9.46 2.62 -0.60
CA GLY A 65 -8.96 1.32 -1.05
C GLY A 65 -8.49 1.30 -2.50
N TRP A 66 -8.41 2.46 -3.15
CA TRP A 66 -7.89 2.58 -4.50
C TRP A 66 -6.43 3.02 -4.47
N PHE A 67 -5.62 2.52 -5.41
CA PHE A 67 -4.19 2.84 -5.49
C PHE A 67 -3.74 3.02 -6.93
N ARG A 68 -2.93 4.06 -7.17
CA ARG A 68 -2.22 4.26 -8.44
C ARG A 68 -0.89 3.53 -8.41
N VAL A 69 -0.69 2.60 -9.33
CA VAL A 69 0.58 1.89 -9.48
C VAL A 69 1.18 2.19 -10.85
N CYS A 70 2.22 3.01 -10.86
CA CYS A 70 2.90 3.45 -12.08
C CYS A 70 3.93 2.41 -12.56
N PHE A 71 3.95 2.13 -13.86
CA PHE A 71 4.84 1.13 -14.45
C PHE A 71 5.73 1.67 -15.58
N ALA A 72 5.43 2.85 -16.12
CA ALA A 72 6.08 3.35 -17.33
C ALA A 72 7.59 3.63 -17.20
N ASN A 73 8.08 3.91 -16.00
CA ASN A 73 9.49 4.17 -15.74
C ASN A 73 10.25 2.93 -15.20
N MET A 74 9.71 1.73 -15.41
CA MET A 74 10.27 0.50 -14.82
C MET A 74 10.54 -0.54 -15.90
N PHE A 75 11.74 -1.11 -15.88
CA PHE A 75 12.07 -2.27 -16.72
C PHE A 75 11.27 -3.50 -16.29
N LYS A 76 10.96 -4.38 -17.25
CA LYS A 76 10.14 -5.57 -17.03
C LYS A 76 10.60 -6.45 -15.85
N PRO A 77 11.90 -6.75 -15.65
CA PRO A 77 12.34 -7.57 -14.52
C PRO A 77 12.04 -6.94 -13.15
N THR A 78 12.22 -5.62 -13.02
CA THR A 78 11.93 -4.87 -11.79
C THR A 78 10.43 -4.88 -11.49
N LEU A 79 9.63 -4.72 -12.54
CA LEU A 79 8.19 -4.77 -12.47
C LEU A 79 7.68 -6.17 -12.07
N ASP A 80 8.23 -7.23 -12.65
CA ASP A 80 7.90 -8.61 -12.29
C ASP A 80 8.24 -8.89 -10.81
N LEU A 81 9.39 -8.41 -10.33
CA LEU A 81 9.78 -8.53 -8.92
C LEU A 81 8.83 -7.75 -7.99
N ALA A 82 8.45 -6.53 -8.36
CA ALA A 82 7.48 -5.72 -7.62
C ALA A 82 6.13 -6.45 -7.50
N MET A 83 5.68 -7.06 -8.60
CA MET A 83 4.46 -7.86 -8.66
C MET A 83 4.52 -9.12 -7.81
N GLN A 84 5.66 -9.81 -7.78
CA GLN A 84 5.87 -10.97 -6.91
C GLN A 84 5.78 -10.60 -5.43
N ARG A 85 6.43 -9.49 -5.03
CA ARG A 85 6.38 -9.00 -3.65
C ARG A 85 4.95 -8.61 -3.25
N LEU A 86 4.24 -7.90 -4.12
CA LEU A 86 2.86 -7.50 -3.87
C LEU A 86 1.94 -8.73 -3.75
N LYS A 87 2.10 -9.73 -4.63
CA LYS A 87 1.34 -10.98 -4.54
C LYS A 87 1.58 -11.72 -3.24
N ALA A 88 2.84 -11.87 -2.83
CA ALA A 88 3.19 -12.53 -1.56
C ALA A 88 2.56 -11.79 -0.38
N PHE A 89 2.58 -10.46 -0.40
CA PHE A 89 1.91 -9.64 0.61
C PHE A 89 0.41 -9.91 0.68
N VAL A 90 -0.32 -9.85 -0.45
CA VAL A 90 -1.78 -10.05 -0.49
C VAL A 90 -2.19 -11.42 0.06
N VAL A 91 -1.47 -12.48 -0.32
CA VAL A 91 -1.74 -13.85 0.15
C VAL A 91 -1.56 -13.98 1.67
N ASN A 92 -0.50 -13.39 2.21
CA ASN A 92 -0.21 -13.42 3.65
C ASN A 92 -1.19 -12.54 4.44
N TYR A 93 -1.60 -11.40 3.86
CA TYR A 93 -2.48 -10.44 4.50
C TYR A 93 -3.90 -10.99 4.64
N SER A 94 -4.40 -11.66 3.61
CA SER A 94 -5.74 -12.29 3.61
C SER A 94 -5.84 -13.40 4.67
N THR A 95 -4.79 -14.22 4.81
CA THR A 95 -4.71 -15.28 5.84
C THR A 95 -4.78 -14.68 7.25
N THR A 96 -4.13 -13.55 7.49
CA THR A 96 -4.15 -12.87 8.80
C THR A 96 -5.54 -12.35 9.16
N ILE A 97 -6.29 -11.82 8.18
CA ILE A 97 -7.65 -11.33 8.42
C ILE A 97 -8.62 -12.49 8.72
N THR A 98 -8.46 -13.66 8.07
CA THR A 98 -9.40 -14.78 8.26
C THR A 98 -9.28 -15.42 9.64
N VAL A 99 -8.09 -15.41 10.24
CA VAL A 99 -7.85 -15.96 11.59
C VAL A 99 -8.35 -15.02 12.69
N THR A 100 -8.70 -13.76 12.36
CA THR A 100 -8.94 -12.71 13.35
C THR A 100 -10.28 -11.98 13.12
N SER A 101 -11.45 -12.61 13.35
CA SER A 101 -12.73 -11.88 13.52
C SER A 101 -13.85 -12.73 14.19
N PRO A 102 -14.81 -12.18 14.98
CA PRO A 102 -15.09 -10.79 15.32
C PRO A 102 -15.16 -10.56 16.85
N HIS A 103 -14.09 -10.05 17.45
CA HIS A 103 -14.25 -9.25 18.66
C HIS A 103 -13.22 -8.13 18.61
N MET A 104 -13.70 -6.90 18.46
CA MET A 104 -12.83 -5.73 18.45
C MET A 104 -12.00 -5.74 19.73
N ARG A 105 -10.68 -5.84 19.59
CA ARG A 105 -9.75 -5.37 20.61
C ARG A 105 -8.90 -4.27 19.98
N PRO A 106 -8.66 -3.15 20.69
CA PRO A 106 -7.64 -2.22 20.27
C PRO A 106 -6.30 -2.94 20.29
N TRP A 107 -5.48 -2.70 19.27
CA TRP A 107 -4.11 -3.18 19.24
C TRP A 107 -3.37 -2.76 20.52
N ASN A 108 -2.97 -3.73 21.33
CA ASN A 108 -1.94 -3.55 22.35
C ASN A 108 -0.62 -4.08 21.80
N THR A 109 0.48 -3.42 22.15
CA THR A 109 1.82 -3.70 21.61
C THR A 109 2.51 -4.90 22.28
N SER A 110 1.77 -5.81 22.92
CA SER A 110 2.35 -6.73 23.91
C SER A 110 2.04 -8.21 23.70
N SER A 111 1.62 -8.65 22.53
CA SER A 111 1.44 -10.10 22.27
C SER A 111 1.93 -10.54 20.90
N ILE A 112 3.26 -10.48 20.73
CA ILE A 112 4.02 -11.45 19.94
C ILE A 112 5.23 -11.85 20.80
N MET A 113 5.08 -12.93 21.56
CA MET A 113 6.20 -13.77 22.06
C MET A 113 6.33 -14.91 21.04
N THR A 114 7.47 -15.37 20.53
CA THR A 114 8.90 -15.14 20.81
C THR A 114 9.67 -15.72 19.62
N VAL A 115 10.50 -14.94 18.92
CA VAL A 115 11.79 -15.39 18.36
C VAL A 115 12.64 -14.16 17.96
N ALA A 116 13.86 -14.12 18.51
CA ALA A 116 14.96 -13.20 18.23
C ALA A 116 14.71 -11.70 18.54
N THR A 117 15.13 -11.31 19.74
CA THR A 117 15.37 -9.92 20.17
C THR A 117 16.27 -9.19 19.17
N ILE A 118 15.73 -8.17 18.51
CA ILE A 118 16.49 -7.10 17.85
C ILE A 118 16.07 -5.79 18.55
N PRO A 119 17.00 -4.90 18.97
CA PRO A 119 16.63 -3.73 19.76
C PRO A 119 15.80 -2.76 18.92
N SER A 120 14.52 -2.68 19.23
CA SER A 120 13.55 -1.73 18.69
C SER A 120 13.66 -0.38 19.41
N ASN A 121 14.28 0.61 18.77
CA ASN A 121 13.85 2.02 18.96
C ASN A 121 14.44 3.05 17.97
N GLN A 122 15.23 2.64 16.97
CA GLN A 122 15.71 3.56 15.91
C GLN A 122 15.08 3.29 14.54
N LEU A 123 14.77 2.01 14.25
CA LEU A 123 14.26 1.58 12.93
C LEU A 123 12.82 2.06 12.65
N ASP A 124 11.97 2.13 13.67
CA ASP A 124 10.57 2.58 13.50
C ASP A 124 10.45 4.09 13.29
N ALA A 125 11.31 4.89 13.93
CA ALA A 125 11.36 6.33 13.70
C ALA A 125 11.81 6.66 12.26
N LYS A 126 12.84 5.96 11.77
CA LYS A 126 13.35 6.12 10.40
C LYS A 126 12.29 5.71 9.36
N ARG A 127 11.57 4.60 9.59
CA ARG A 127 10.46 4.15 8.73
C ARG A 127 9.30 5.14 8.70
N LYS A 128 8.91 5.69 9.86
CA LYS A 128 7.89 6.76 9.95
C LYS A 128 8.34 8.04 9.23
N SER A 129 9.62 8.39 9.33
CA SER A 129 10.20 9.53 8.63
C SER A 129 10.15 9.36 7.12
N VAL A 130 10.51 8.18 6.60
CA VAL A 130 10.43 7.86 5.16
C VAL A 130 8.99 7.92 4.67
N ALA A 131 8.03 7.29 5.37
CA ALA A 131 6.63 7.35 4.98
C ALA A 131 6.08 8.79 4.99
N LYS A 132 6.46 9.58 5.99
CA LYS A 132 6.10 11.01 6.06
C LYS A 132 6.73 11.81 4.94
N TRP A 133 7.99 11.56 4.58
CA TRP A 133 8.69 12.23 3.49
C TRP A 133 8.11 11.87 2.13
N VAL A 134 7.84 10.59 1.86
CA VAL A 134 7.21 10.13 0.61
C VAL A 134 5.80 10.70 0.47
N CYS A 135 5.02 10.70 1.54
CA CYS A 135 3.68 11.31 1.55
C CYS A 135 3.77 12.83 1.33
N ARG A 136 4.71 13.52 1.99
CA ARG A 136 4.94 14.96 1.81
C ARG A 136 5.30 15.27 0.36
N LEU A 137 6.25 14.56 -0.25
CA LEU A 137 6.59 14.77 -1.66
C LEU A 137 5.39 14.55 -2.58
N SER A 138 4.58 13.53 -2.31
CA SER A 138 3.37 13.25 -3.11
C SER A 138 2.30 14.34 -2.99
N VAL A 139 2.35 15.19 -1.96
CA VAL A 139 1.41 16.28 -1.68
C VAL A 139 1.97 17.65 -2.06
N GLN A 140 3.28 17.89 -1.87
CA GLN A 140 3.93 19.18 -2.08
C GLN A 140 3.98 19.60 -3.57
N ASP A 141 3.96 18.64 -4.49
CA ASP A 141 3.91 18.90 -5.95
C ASP A 141 2.54 19.44 -6.43
N ARG A 142 1.58 19.70 -5.53
CA ARG A 142 0.23 20.18 -5.88
C ARG A 142 -0.12 21.58 -5.39
N VAL A 143 0.83 22.29 -4.78
CA VAL A 143 0.70 23.72 -4.56
C VAL A 143 1.47 24.41 -5.68
N SER A 144 0.89 24.41 -6.88
CA SER A 144 1.23 25.41 -7.88
C SER A 144 0.79 26.76 -7.31
N GLU A 145 1.68 27.74 -7.33
CA GLU A 145 1.39 29.15 -7.08
C GLU A 145 0.08 29.59 -7.76
N PRO A 146 -0.72 30.48 -7.15
CA PRO A 146 -1.84 31.08 -7.85
C PRO A 146 -1.28 31.88 -9.04
N HIS A 147 -1.64 31.48 -10.25
CA HIS A 147 -1.50 32.34 -11.42
C HIS A 147 -2.65 33.36 -11.37
N ASP A 148 -2.33 34.57 -10.94
CA ASP A 148 -2.99 35.80 -11.44
C ASP A 148 -2.36 36.22 -12.77
#